data_AF-A0A2N1VB55-F1
#
_entry.id   AF-A0A2N1VB55-F1
#
_cell.length_a   1.000
_cell.length_b   1.000
_cell.length_c   1.000
_cell.angle_alpha   90.00
_cell.angle_beta   90.00
_cell.angle_gamma   90.00
#
_symmetry.space_group_name_H-M   'P 1'
#
loop_
_entity.id
_entity.type
_entity.pdbx_description
1 polymer ?
#
loop_
_entity_poly.entity_id
_entity_poly.type
_entity_poly.pdbx_seq_one_letter_code
_entity_poly.pdbx_strand_id
1 'polypeptide(L)'
;SVVEFVLGKKTEDIFEKANIIPLRGFEGIKYMEIPIGNEVGPVPDIIKHLVPDWNWLKGATLKIAVTHGTANAKKIMDDIKAGGKFSECHFIEFMACPGGCIGGGGQPIPTTPEIRKLRAKAIYAEDQSLELRKSHENPHVAKIYEEFLTDGPCGHKSHKLLHTHYTKRGRYIS
;
A
#
# COMPACT_ATOMS: atom_id res chain seq x y z
N SER A 1 4.90 -7.55 6.37
CA SER A 1 4.75 -6.89 5.05
C SER A 1 4.33 -7.91 4.02
N VAL A 2 3.66 -7.54 2.92
CA VAL A 2 3.35 -8.50 1.83
C VAL A 2 4.62 -9.17 1.30
N VAL A 3 5.73 -8.43 1.26
CA VAL A 3 7.05 -8.95 0.85
C VAL A 3 7.51 -10.08 1.78
N GLU A 4 7.38 -9.93 3.09
CA GLU A 4 7.65 -11.00 4.06
C GLU A 4 6.73 -12.20 3.90
N PHE A 5 5.45 -11.93 3.70
CA PHE A 5 4.43 -12.96 3.61
C PHE A 5 4.65 -13.86 2.40
N VAL A 6 5.10 -13.27 1.28
CA VAL A 6 5.36 -14.00 0.03
C VAL A 6 6.75 -14.61 0.00
N LEU A 7 7.78 -13.88 0.43
CA LEU A 7 9.18 -14.31 0.27
C LEU A 7 9.73 -15.08 1.48
N GLY A 8 9.08 -14.99 2.65
CA GLY A 8 9.61 -15.51 3.91
C GLY A 8 10.88 -14.79 4.41
N LYS A 9 11.29 -13.71 3.74
CA LYS A 9 12.44 -12.86 4.09
C LYS A 9 11.94 -11.61 4.79
N LYS A 10 12.71 -11.07 5.75
CA LYS A 10 12.29 -9.86 6.44
C LYS A 10 12.20 -8.71 5.44
N THR A 11 11.23 -7.81 5.63
CA THR A 11 11.08 -6.63 4.77
C THR A 11 12.34 -5.81 4.83
N GLU A 12 12.97 -5.79 6.01
CA GLU A 12 14.24 -5.14 6.29
C GLU A 12 15.39 -5.65 5.43
N ASP A 13 15.33 -6.90 4.96
CA ASP A 13 16.35 -7.49 4.09
C ASP A 13 16.26 -6.95 2.65
N ILE A 14 15.11 -6.37 2.27
CA ILE A 14 14.83 -5.86 0.92
C ILE A 14 14.71 -4.33 0.91
N PHE A 15 14.16 -3.77 1.98
CA PHE A 15 13.99 -2.35 2.22
C PHE A 15 14.51 -2.04 3.62
N GLU A 16 15.65 -1.36 3.72
CA GLU A 16 16.25 -1.02 5.01
C GLU A 16 15.20 -0.39 5.95
N LYS A 17 14.96 -1.03 7.11
CA LYS A 17 13.94 -0.63 8.10
C LYS A 17 12.52 -0.46 7.52
N ALA A 18 12.13 -1.29 6.56
CA ALA A 18 10.87 -1.25 5.81
C ALA A 18 10.64 0.08 5.05
N ASN A 19 11.71 0.83 4.75
CA ASN A 19 11.60 2.08 4.01
C ASN A 19 11.58 1.82 2.50
N ILE A 20 10.41 1.92 1.87
CA ILE A 20 10.27 1.82 0.40
C ILE A 20 10.67 3.16 -0.25
N ILE A 21 11.94 3.53 -0.15
CA ILE A 21 12.48 4.85 -0.54
C ILE A 21 12.10 5.26 -1.97
N PRO A 22 12.16 4.38 -3.00
CA PRO A 22 11.86 4.82 -4.36
C PRO A 22 10.40 5.26 -4.58
N LEU A 23 9.47 4.83 -3.73
CA LEU A 23 8.07 5.27 -3.75
C LEU A 23 7.78 6.42 -2.76
N ARG A 24 8.70 6.77 -1.85
CA ARG A 24 8.49 7.86 -0.89
C ARG A 24 8.62 9.24 -1.51
N GLY A 25 7.85 10.20 -1.00
CA GLY A 25 7.90 11.60 -1.41
C GLY A 25 6.59 12.03 -2.06
N PHE A 26 6.60 13.18 -2.72
CA PHE A 26 5.38 13.89 -3.15
C PHE A 26 5.33 14.19 -4.65
N GLU A 27 6.35 13.73 -5.37
CA GLU A 27 6.59 14.11 -6.75
C GLU A 27 5.81 13.22 -7.70
N GLY A 28 4.84 13.82 -8.38
CA GLY A 28 4.21 13.29 -9.58
C GLY A 28 3.71 11.85 -9.46
N ILE A 29 4.25 11.02 -10.36
CA ILE A 29 4.00 9.59 -10.46
C ILE A 29 5.32 8.88 -10.17
N LYS A 30 5.30 7.95 -9.20
CA LYS A 30 6.43 7.09 -8.86
C LYS A 30 6.11 5.66 -9.26
N TYR A 31 7.15 4.94 -9.65
CA TYR A 31 7.05 3.57 -10.14
C TYR A 31 8.21 2.75 -9.59
N MET A 32 7.94 1.50 -9.26
CA MET A 32 8.91 0.54 -8.76
C MET A 32 8.60 -0.85 -9.31
N GLU A 33 9.67 -1.61 -9.54
CA GLU A 33 9.60 -3.04 -9.80
C GLU A 33 10.32 -3.79 -8.67
N ILE A 34 9.70 -4.85 -8.18
CA ILE A 34 10.25 -5.73 -7.14
C ILE A 34 10.25 -7.14 -7.71
N PRO A 35 11.41 -7.66 -8.15
CA PRO A 35 11.54 -9.07 -8.52
C PRO A 35 11.28 -9.96 -7.30
N ILE A 36 10.33 -10.90 -7.40
CA ILE A 36 10.04 -11.87 -6.33
C ILE A 36 11.15 -12.94 -6.27
N GLY A 37 11.81 -13.22 -7.39
CA GLY A 37 12.80 -14.29 -7.50
C GLY A 37 12.14 -15.68 -7.54
N ASN A 38 12.90 -16.73 -7.27
CA ASN A 38 12.45 -18.12 -7.40
C ASN A 38 12.10 -18.79 -6.06
N GLU A 39 12.38 -18.11 -4.96
CA GLU A 39 12.13 -18.59 -3.60
C GLU A 39 10.90 -17.87 -3.04
N VAL A 40 10.01 -18.63 -2.41
CA VAL A 40 8.83 -18.12 -1.73
C VAL A 40 8.72 -18.80 -0.37
N GLY A 41 8.20 -18.07 0.61
CA GLY A 41 8.02 -18.55 1.99
C GLY A 41 6.80 -19.47 2.15
N PRO A 42 6.56 -19.99 3.36
CA PRO A 42 5.30 -20.66 3.67
C PRO A 42 4.15 -19.66 3.72
N VAL A 43 2.94 -20.10 3.36
CA VAL A 43 1.74 -19.27 3.58
C VAL A 43 1.36 -19.31 5.07
N PRO A 44 1.17 -18.16 5.74
CA PRO A 44 0.69 -18.12 7.12
C PRO A 44 -0.67 -18.80 7.30
N ASP A 45 -0.84 -19.56 8.40
CA ASP A 45 -2.05 -20.34 8.65
C ASP A 45 -3.35 -19.50 8.60
N ILE A 46 -3.28 -18.25 9.09
CA ILE A 46 -4.41 -17.32 9.13
C ILE A 46 -4.98 -16.97 7.74
N ILE A 47 -4.20 -17.11 6.66
CA ILE A 47 -4.65 -16.87 5.28
C ILE A 47 -4.52 -18.09 4.36
N LYS A 48 -4.11 -19.25 4.89
CA LYS A 48 -3.90 -20.48 4.12
C LYS A 48 -5.17 -20.98 3.42
N HIS A 49 -6.33 -20.64 3.96
CA HIS A 49 -7.63 -20.92 3.36
C HIS A 49 -7.92 -20.07 2.10
N LEU A 50 -7.21 -18.95 1.91
CA LEU A 50 -7.34 -18.06 0.75
C LEU A 50 -6.25 -18.33 -0.29
N VAL A 51 -5.04 -18.63 0.18
CA VAL A 51 -3.87 -18.87 -0.68
C VAL A 51 -3.21 -20.17 -0.22
N PRO A 52 -3.29 -21.27 -1.01
CA PRO A 52 -2.70 -22.54 -0.61
C PRO A 52 -1.16 -22.53 -0.70
N ASP A 53 -0.60 -21.80 -1.67
CA ASP A 53 0.83 -21.64 -1.87
C ASP A 53 1.17 -20.40 -2.72
N TRP A 54 2.45 -20.00 -2.69
CA TRP A 54 2.98 -18.86 -3.45
C TRP A 54 3.73 -19.26 -4.73
N ASN A 55 3.71 -20.54 -5.16
CA ASN A 55 4.56 -20.99 -6.28
C ASN A 55 4.25 -20.27 -7.59
N TRP A 56 3.01 -19.83 -7.77
CA TRP A 56 2.56 -19.06 -8.94
C TRP A 56 3.21 -17.67 -9.04
N LEU A 57 3.88 -17.18 -7.99
CA LEU A 57 4.64 -15.93 -8.00
C LEU A 57 6.13 -16.12 -8.33
N LYS A 58 6.62 -17.36 -8.44
CA LYS A 58 8.05 -17.61 -8.76
C LYS A 58 8.40 -17.04 -10.13
N GLY A 59 9.47 -16.27 -10.18
CA GLY A 59 9.94 -15.56 -11.38
C GLY A 59 9.13 -14.31 -11.72
N ALA A 60 8.09 -13.96 -10.96
CA ALA A 60 7.31 -12.77 -11.20
C ALA A 60 8.05 -11.49 -10.77
N THR A 61 7.73 -10.38 -11.43
CA THR A 61 8.16 -9.04 -11.04
C THR A 61 6.94 -8.22 -10.65
N LEU A 62 6.87 -7.85 -9.38
CA LEU A 62 5.79 -7.02 -8.86
C LEU A 62 6.01 -5.56 -9.30
N LYS A 63 5.11 -5.07 -10.15
CA LYS A 63 5.14 -3.71 -10.70
C LYS A 63 4.14 -2.82 -9.97
N ILE A 64 4.60 -1.73 -9.36
CA ILE A 64 3.79 -0.87 -8.48
C ILE A 64 3.97 0.59 -8.87
N ALA A 65 2.90 1.38 -8.76
CA ALA A 65 2.97 2.84 -8.89
C ALA A 65 2.25 3.57 -7.75
N VAL A 66 2.69 4.80 -7.48
CA VAL A 66 2.04 5.74 -6.56
C VAL A 66 1.90 7.07 -7.28
N THR A 67 0.74 7.71 -7.20
CA THR A 67 0.49 9.01 -7.83
C THR A 67 -0.14 10.00 -6.87
N HIS A 68 0.33 11.24 -6.91
CA HIS A 68 -0.26 12.36 -6.19
C HIS A 68 -0.90 13.36 -7.16
N GLY A 69 -2.13 13.78 -6.85
CA GLY A 69 -2.89 14.72 -7.65
C GLY A 69 -3.81 14.05 -8.68
N THR A 70 -5.05 14.52 -8.77
CA THR A 70 -6.05 14.02 -9.72
C THR A 70 -5.65 14.25 -11.19
N ALA A 71 -4.86 15.29 -11.48
CA ALA A 71 -4.30 15.52 -12.82
C ALA A 71 -3.36 14.38 -13.25
N ASN A 72 -2.53 13.86 -12.35
CA ASN A 72 -1.66 12.72 -12.63
C ASN A 72 -2.46 11.41 -12.65
N ALA A 73 -3.48 11.28 -11.79
CA ALA A 73 -4.41 10.16 -11.85
C ALA A 73 -5.02 10.02 -13.25
N LYS A 74 -5.50 11.12 -13.85
CA LYS A 74 -6.02 11.11 -15.23
C LYS A 74 -4.98 10.61 -16.24
N LYS A 75 -3.74 11.07 -16.16
CA LYS A 75 -2.65 10.62 -17.07
C LYS A 75 -2.41 9.11 -16.98
N ILE A 76 -2.35 8.56 -15.76
CA ILE A 76 -2.22 7.12 -15.55
C ILE A 76 -3.42 6.38 -16.13
N MET A 77 -4.64 6.85 -15.88
CA MET A 77 -5.84 6.19 -16.41
C MET A 77 -5.90 6.21 -17.94
N ASP A 78 -5.41 7.28 -18.58
CA ASP A 78 -5.34 7.36 -20.04
C ASP A 78 -4.22 6.45 -20.61
N ASP A 79 -3.06 6.37 -19.94
CA ASP A 79 -1.98 5.44 -20.29
C ASP A 79 -2.43 3.97 -20.18
N ILE A 80 -3.12 3.59 -19.09
CA ILE A 80 -3.68 2.24 -18.91
C ILE A 80 -4.62 1.88 -20.07
N LYS A 81 -5.53 2.79 -20.45
CA LYS A 81 -6.46 2.56 -21.56
C LYS A 81 -5.77 2.38 -22.90
N ALA A 82 -4.63 3.05 -23.10
CA ALA A 82 -3.83 2.95 -24.30
C ALA A 82 -2.94 1.68 -24.32
N GLY A 83 -2.96 0.85 -23.27
CA GLY A 83 -2.04 -0.29 -23.13
C GLY A 83 -0.60 0.14 -22.84
N GLY A 84 -0.42 1.32 -22.24
CA GLY A 84 0.88 1.85 -21.87
C GLY A 84 1.50 1.16 -20.65
N LYS A 85 2.62 1.70 -20.17
CA LYS A 85 3.43 1.11 -19.10
C LYS A 85 2.63 0.83 -17.82
N PHE A 86 1.69 1.70 -17.44
CA PHE A 86 0.92 1.53 -16.22
C PHE A 86 -0.16 0.45 -16.34
N SER A 87 -0.48 -0.02 -17.55
CA SER A 87 -1.35 -1.19 -17.75
C SER A 87 -0.72 -2.49 -17.24
N GLU A 88 0.61 -2.52 -17.10
CA GLU A 88 1.37 -3.65 -16.57
C GLU A 88 1.52 -3.60 -15.04
N CYS A 89 1.05 -2.54 -14.38
CA CYS A 89 1.09 -2.44 -12.93
C CYS A 89 0.12 -3.43 -12.28
N HIS A 90 0.59 -4.11 -11.23
CA HIS A 90 -0.22 -5.00 -10.41
C HIS A 90 -0.94 -4.24 -9.30
N PHE A 91 -0.38 -3.11 -8.88
CA PHE A 91 -0.97 -2.25 -7.85
C PHE A 91 -0.64 -0.77 -8.13
N ILE A 92 -1.63 0.10 -8.00
CA ILE A 92 -1.45 1.55 -8.13
C ILE A 92 -2.18 2.26 -6.99
N GLU A 93 -1.46 3.08 -6.24
CA GLU A 93 -2.05 3.96 -5.22
C GLU A 93 -2.31 5.36 -5.79
N PHE A 94 -3.55 5.83 -5.65
CA PHE A 94 -3.96 7.16 -6.09
C PHE A 94 -4.27 8.07 -4.91
N MET A 95 -3.49 9.14 -4.75
CA MET A 95 -3.74 10.19 -3.76
C MET A 95 -4.29 11.44 -4.45
N ALA A 96 -5.44 11.94 -4.01
CA ALA A 96 -6.07 13.11 -4.62
C ALA A 96 -5.28 14.41 -4.42
N CYS A 97 -4.68 14.60 -3.25
CA CYS A 97 -3.95 15.83 -2.91
C CYS A 97 -2.49 15.77 -3.37
N PRO A 98 -1.94 16.88 -3.91
CA PRO A 98 -0.51 17.00 -4.14
C PRO A 98 0.27 16.81 -2.83
N GLY A 99 1.14 15.81 -2.78
CA GLY A 99 1.89 15.46 -1.58
C GLY A 99 1.10 14.70 -0.51
N GLY A 100 -0.01 14.06 -0.89
CA GLY A 100 -0.77 13.19 0.01
C GLY A 100 -1.51 13.95 1.11
N CYS A 101 -1.89 13.24 2.16
CA CYS A 101 -2.77 13.75 3.21
C CYS A 101 -2.20 14.97 3.96
N ILE A 102 -0.86 15.05 4.11
CA ILE A 102 -0.19 16.18 4.78
C ILE A 102 -0.23 17.49 3.98
N GLY A 103 -0.61 17.39 2.70
CA GLY A 103 -0.88 18.50 1.78
C GLY A 103 -2.36 18.76 1.55
N GLY A 104 -3.26 18.10 2.30
CA GLY A 104 -4.70 18.21 2.12
C GLY A 104 -5.24 19.60 2.46
N GLY A 105 -6.41 19.94 1.87
CA GLY A 105 -7.04 21.25 2.04
C GLY A 105 -7.49 21.60 3.47
N GLY A 106 -7.54 20.62 4.38
CA GLY A 106 -7.82 20.83 5.80
C GLY A 106 -6.59 21.15 6.66
N GLN A 107 -5.40 21.23 6.06
CA GLN A 107 -4.15 21.50 6.78
C GLN A 107 -3.95 23.01 7.05
N PRO A 108 -3.18 23.39 8.10
CA PRO A 108 -2.88 24.79 8.36
C PRO A 108 -2.25 25.51 7.17
N ILE A 109 -2.71 26.74 6.91
CA ILE A 109 -2.25 27.61 5.81
C ILE A 109 -1.14 28.54 6.34
N PRO A 110 -0.02 28.71 5.62
CA PRO A 110 0.26 28.17 4.29
C PRO A 110 0.68 26.69 4.31
N THR A 111 0.38 25.98 3.22
CA THR A 111 0.89 24.60 2.98
C THR A 111 1.79 24.61 1.75
N THR A 112 3.04 25.07 1.94
CA THR A 112 4.05 25.12 0.87
C THR A 112 4.73 23.75 0.67
N PRO A 113 5.45 23.52 -0.45
CA PRO A 113 6.29 22.33 -0.61
C PRO A 113 7.29 22.12 0.56
N GLU A 114 7.88 23.19 1.07
CA GLU A 114 8.85 23.15 2.18
C GLU A 114 8.18 22.71 3.47
N ILE A 115 7.00 23.27 3.78
CA ILE A 115 6.20 22.89 4.95
C ILE A 115 5.80 21.42 4.86
N ARG A 116 5.39 20.94 3.68
CA ARG A 116 5.06 19.51 3.48
C ARG A 116 6.29 18.62 3.71
N LYS A 117 7.47 19.01 3.21
CA LYS A 117 8.72 18.27 3.47
C LYS A 117 9.05 18.20 4.96
N LEU A 118 8.85 19.29 5.71
CA LEU A 118 9.07 19.32 7.16
C LEU A 118 8.08 18.43 7.92
N ARG A 119 6.78 18.51 7.58
CA ARG A 119 5.74 17.62 8.14
C ARG A 119 6.07 16.15 7.91
N ALA A 120 6.47 15.82 6.68
CA ALA A 120 6.87 14.46 6.32
C ALA A 120 8.08 13.99 7.13
N LYS A 121 9.11 14.85 7.25
CA LYS A 121 10.32 14.54 8.00
C LYS A 121 10.01 14.22 9.46
N ALA A 122 9.14 15.01 10.10
CA ALA A 122 8.72 14.77 11.48
C ALA A 122 8.02 13.41 11.63
N ILE A 123 7.04 13.11 10.77
CA ILE A 123 6.29 11.85 10.79
C ILE A 123 7.23 10.65 10.54
N TYR A 124 8.14 10.75 9.57
CA TYR A 124 9.08 9.65 9.30
C TYR A 124 10.08 9.44 10.44
N ALA A 125 10.51 10.50 11.12
CA ALA A 125 11.38 10.37 12.28
C ALA A 125 10.67 9.69 13.44
N GLU A 126 9.40 10.03 13.67
CA GLU A 126 8.55 9.39 14.68
C GLU A 126 8.32 7.90 14.35
N ASP A 127 7.88 7.60 13.13
CA ASP A 127 7.65 6.21 12.67
C ASP A 127 8.92 5.36 12.81
N GLN A 128 10.08 5.89 12.42
CA GLN A 128 11.36 5.18 12.53
C GLN A 128 11.80 4.91 13.97
N SER A 129 11.29 5.65 14.94
CA SER A 129 11.60 5.46 16.36
C SER A 129 10.78 4.36 17.03
N LEU A 130 9.71 3.89 16.38
CA LEU A 130 8.84 2.86 16.93
C LEU A 130 9.49 1.47 16.81
N GLU A 131 9.39 0.69 17.87
CA GLU A 131 9.83 -0.71 17.89
C GLU A 131 8.93 -1.61 17.03
N LEU A 132 7.61 -1.38 17.09
CA LEU A 132 6.60 -2.12 16.33
C LEU A 132 6.08 -1.26 15.17
N ARG A 133 6.36 -1.67 13.93
CA ARG A 133 6.01 -0.90 12.72
C ARG A 133 5.17 -1.69 11.72
N LYS A 134 4.95 -2.97 11.96
CA LYS A 134 4.15 -3.83 11.09
C LYS A 134 2.86 -4.19 11.79
N SER A 135 1.72 -3.98 11.12
CA SER A 135 0.40 -4.16 11.73
C SER A 135 0.16 -5.58 12.26
N HIS A 136 0.75 -6.60 11.64
CA HIS A 136 0.62 -8.00 12.06
C HIS A 136 1.51 -8.38 13.26
N GLU A 137 2.48 -7.55 13.63
CA GLU A 137 3.29 -7.70 14.85
C GLU A 137 2.67 -6.92 16.03
N ASN A 138 1.62 -6.12 15.78
CA ASN A 138 0.98 -5.33 16.83
C ASN A 138 0.07 -6.23 17.70
N PRO A 139 0.32 -6.35 19.02
CA PRO A 139 -0.42 -7.24 19.90
C PRO A 139 -1.91 -6.89 20.01
N HIS A 140 -2.28 -5.62 19.84
CA HIS A 140 -3.68 -5.20 19.85
C HIS A 140 -4.42 -5.64 18.59
N VAL A 141 -3.74 -5.61 17.44
CA VAL A 141 -4.31 -6.11 16.18
C VAL A 141 -4.46 -7.63 16.25
N ALA A 142 -3.44 -8.34 16.73
CA ALA A 142 -3.49 -9.78 16.93
C ALA A 142 -4.68 -10.18 17.81
N LYS A 143 -4.83 -9.52 18.97
CA LYS A 143 -5.95 -9.75 19.89
C LYS A 143 -7.33 -9.57 19.23
N ILE A 144 -7.50 -8.57 18.37
CA ILE A 144 -8.77 -8.36 17.65
C ILE A 144 -9.08 -9.54 16.73
N TYR A 145 -8.08 -10.08 16.03
CA TYR A 145 -8.28 -11.24 15.15
C TYR A 145 -8.41 -12.56 15.90
N GLU A 146 -7.83 -12.68 17.09
CA GLU A 146 -7.95 -13.86 17.97
C GLU A 146 -9.31 -13.92 18.68
N GLU A 147 -9.82 -12.78 19.16
CA GLU A 147 -11.01 -12.77 20.03
C GLU A 147 -12.30 -12.32 19.31
N PHE A 148 -12.19 -11.49 18.26
CA PHE A 148 -13.37 -10.86 17.65
C PHE A 148 -13.54 -11.16 16.16
N LEU A 149 -12.48 -11.10 15.35
CA LEU A 149 -12.48 -11.38 13.92
C LEU A 149 -11.91 -12.78 13.64
N THR A 150 -12.44 -13.80 14.33
CA THR A 150 -11.90 -15.16 14.41
C THR A 150 -11.84 -15.89 13.07
N ASP A 151 -12.68 -15.52 12.09
CA ASP A 151 -12.64 -16.05 10.73
C ASP A 151 -11.38 -15.60 9.95
N GLY A 152 -10.58 -14.70 10.53
CA GLY A 152 -9.39 -14.14 9.93
C GLY A 152 -9.67 -12.99 8.94
N PRO A 153 -8.59 -12.47 8.30
CA PRO A 153 -8.69 -11.50 7.23
C PRO A 153 -9.53 -12.05 6.07
N CYS A 154 -10.38 -11.21 5.47
CA CYS A 154 -11.31 -11.59 4.40
C CYS A 154 -12.37 -12.65 4.77
N GLY A 155 -12.46 -13.09 6.02
CA GLY A 155 -13.57 -13.91 6.53
C GLY A 155 -14.91 -13.15 6.57
N HIS A 156 -16.02 -13.86 6.86
CA HIS A 156 -17.37 -13.27 6.77
C HIS A 156 -17.54 -12.01 7.64
N LYS A 157 -17.10 -12.06 8.90
CA LYS A 157 -17.24 -10.91 9.82
C LYS A 157 -16.31 -9.75 9.47
N SER A 158 -15.06 -10.02 9.08
CA SER A 158 -14.12 -8.97 8.66
C SER A 158 -14.55 -8.34 7.33
N HIS A 159 -15.10 -9.12 6.39
CA HIS A 159 -15.70 -8.60 5.17
C HIS A 159 -16.87 -7.65 5.48
N LYS A 160 -17.80 -8.08 6.35
CA LYS A 160 -18.96 -7.26 6.73
C LYS A 160 -18.57 -5.92 7.38
N LEU A 161 -17.50 -5.89 8.18
CA LEU A 161 -17.15 -4.74 9.00
C LEU A 161 -16.06 -3.84 8.39
N LEU A 162 -15.12 -4.42 7.65
CA LEU A 162 -13.90 -3.72 7.21
C LEU A 162 -13.83 -3.57 5.68
N HIS A 163 -14.70 -4.22 4.92
CA HIS A 163 -14.76 -4.08 3.46
C HIS A 163 -15.95 -3.21 3.06
N THR A 164 -15.87 -2.63 1.86
CA THR A 164 -16.91 -1.77 1.30
C THR A 164 -17.07 -2.02 -0.19
N HIS A 165 -18.10 -1.44 -0.79
CA HIS A 165 -18.41 -1.55 -2.21
C HIS A 165 -18.56 -0.16 -2.84
N TYR A 166 -18.24 -0.07 -4.13
CA TYR A 166 -18.42 1.15 -4.91
C TYR A 166 -19.66 1.04 -5.78
N THR A 167 -20.47 2.09 -5.79
CA THR A 167 -21.60 2.22 -6.72
C THR A 167 -21.18 3.10 -7.88
N LYS A 168 -21.43 2.65 -9.11
CA LYS A 168 -21.21 3.46 -10.32
C LYS A 168 -22.05 4.73 -10.22
N ARG A 169 -21.40 5.88 -10.16
CA ARG A 169 -22.07 7.20 -10.19
C ARG A 169 -21.98 7.80 -11.58
N GLY A 170 -23.03 8.54 -11.97
CA GLY A 170 -23.04 9.32 -13.22
C GLY A 170 -22.12 10.53 -13.15
N ARG A 171 -22.06 11.32 -14.24
CA ARG A 171 -21.31 12.60 -14.26
C ARG A 171 -21.91 13.66 -13.34
N TYR A 172 -23.20 13.56 -13.06
CA TYR A 172 -23.93 14.44 -12.17
C TYR A 172 -24.35 13.65 -10.94
N ILE A 173 -24.30 14.30 -9.78
CA ILE A 173 -24.92 13.78 -8.56
C ILE A 173 -26.43 14.02 -8.76
N SER A 174 -27.14 12.98 -9.19
CA SER A 174 -28.61 12.94 -9.12
C SER A 174 -29.05 12.71 -7.68
#